data_AF-A0A376VIK5-F1
#
_entry.id   AF-A0A376VIK5-F1
#
_cell.length_a   1.000
_cell.length_b   1.000
_cell.length_c   1.000
_cell.angle_alpha   90.00
_cell.angle_beta   90.00
_cell.angle_gamma   90.00
#
_symmetry.space_group_name_H-M   'P 1'
#
loop_
_entity.id
_entity.type
_entity.pdbx_description
1 polymer ?
#
loop_
_entity_poly.entity_id
_entity_poly.type
_entity_poly.pdbx_seq_one_letter_code
_entity_poly.pdbx_strand_id
1 'polypeptide(L)'
;MIICADMIKPRLNETLDDICEALSFVDYLFPNFAEAKLLTGKETLDEIADCFLACGVKRLVIKTGKDGCFIKRGDMTMKVPAVAGITAIDTIGAGDNFASAL
;
A
#
# COMPACT_ATOMS: atom_id res chain seq x y z
N MET A 1 -8.89 12.57 -14.28
CA MET A 1 -9.33 11.29 -13.69
C MET A 1 -8.27 10.88 -12.68
N ILE A 2 -8.67 10.35 -11.52
CA ILE A 2 -7.76 9.81 -10.49
C ILE A 2 -7.92 8.29 -10.52
N ILE A 3 -6.81 7.56 -10.56
CA ILE A 3 -6.79 6.08 -10.57
C ILE A 3 -6.30 5.59 -9.20
N CYS A 4 -7.20 4.91 -8.49
CA CYS A 4 -6.94 4.27 -7.20
C CYS A 4 -6.91 2.75 -7.37
N ALA A 5 -5.96 2.07 -6.73
CA ALA A 5 -5.87 0.62 -6.75
C ALA A 5 -5.52 0.06 -5.36
N ASP A 6 -6.14 -1.08 -5.03
CA ASP A 6 -5.75 -1.93 -3.91
C ASP A 6 -5.22 -3.26 -4.46
N MET A 7 -4.57 -4.05 -3.63
CA MET A 7 -4.00 -5.34 -4.02
C MET A 7 -4.31 -6.44 -3.02
N ILE A 8 -4.14 -7.67 -3.49
CA ILE A 8 -4.13 -8.87 -2.67
C ILE A 8 -2.86 -9.65 -2.98
N LYS A 9 -2.57 -10.67 -2.18
CA LYS A 9 -1.49 -11.62 -2.50
C LYS A 9 -1.68 -12.25 -3.89
N PRO A 10 -0.61 -12.39 -4.68
CA PRO A 10 -0.61 -13.15 -5.92
C PRO A 10 -1.22 -14.54 -5.73
N ARG A 11 -1.95 -15.04 -6.74
CA ARG A 11 -2.61 -16.36 -6.70
C ARG A 11 -1.95 -17.38 -7.62
N LEU A 12 -1.23 -16.91 -8.64
CA LEU A 12 -0.59 -17.70 -9.69
C LEU A 12 0.91 -17.40 -9.78
N ASN A 13 1.52 -16.95 -8.68
CA ASN A 13 2.91 -16.52 -8.59
C ASN A 13 3.22 -15.28 -9.46
N GLU A 14 2.24 -14.40 -9.66
CA GLU A 14 2.47 -13.09 -10.26
C GLU A 14 3.47 -12.28 -9.42
N THR A 15 4.30 -11.50 -10.09
CA THR A 15 5.39 -10.71 -9.52
C THR A 15 5.13 -9.20 -9.71
N LEU A 16 5.95 -8.37 -9.07
CA LEU A 16 5.88 -6.92 -9.29
C LEU A 16 6.15 -6.54 -10.75
N ASP A 17 7.05 -7.26 -11.42
CA ASP A 17 7.43 -7.00 -12.81
C ASP A 17 6.24 -7.19 -13.76
N ASP A 18 5.39 -8.20 -13.50
CA ASP A 18 4.21 -8.51 -14.32
C ASP A 18 3.19 -7.36 -14.33
N ILE A 19 3.17 -6.51 -13.30
CA ILE A 19 2.21 -5.40 -13.15
C ILE A 19 2.87 -4.02 -13.23
N CYS A 20 4.20 -3.95 -13.36
CA CYS A 20 4.95 -2.70 -13.22
C CYS A 20 4.52 -1.64 -14.26
N GLU A 21 4.26 -2.03 -15.51
CA GLU A 21 3.75 -1.13 -16.54
C GLU A 21 2.36 -0.57 -16.18
N ALA A 22 1.44 -1.42 -15.71
CA ALA A 22 0.10 -1.00 -15.30
C ALA A 22 0.13 -0.07 -14.09
N LEU A 23 1.06 -0.30 -13.15
CA LEU A 23 1.25 0.53 -11.97
C LEU A 23 1.68 1.96 -12.30
N SER A 24 2.32 2.20 -13.44
CA SER A 24 2.72 3.55 -13.88
C SER A 24 1.56 4.52 -14.09
N PHE A 25 0.34 3.99 -14.25
CA PHE A 25 -0.89 4.78 -14.39
C PHE A 25 -1.58 5.07 -13.05
N VAL A 26 -1.16 4.42 -11.96
CA VAL A 26 -1.84 4.50 -10.66
C VAL A 26 -1.46 5.77 -9.89
N ASP A 27 -2.46 6.57 -9.54
CA ASP A 27 -2.29 7.81 -8.76
C ASP A 27 -2.12 7.55 -7.26
N TYR A 28 -2.83 6.55 -6.74
CA TYR A 28 -2.81 6.10 -5.35
C TYR A 28 -2.88 4.57 -5.29
N LEU A 29 -1.87 3.96 -4.68
CA LEU A 29 -1.82 2.51 -4.45
C LEU A 29 -1.89 2.24 -2.94
N PHE A 30 -2.78 1.33 -2.53
CA PHE A 30 -3.11 1.09 -1.13
C PHE A 30 -2.70 -0.30 -0.64
N PRO A 31 -1.43 -0.74 -0.70
CA PRO A 31 -1.12 -2.11 -0.31
C PRO A 31 -1.20 -2.31 1.22
N ASN A 32 -1.44 -3.53 1.67
CA ASN A 32 -1.14 -3.91 3.06
C ASN A 32 0.36 -4.18 3.21
N PHE A 33 0.96 -3.81 4.34
CA PHE A 33 2.37 -4.07 4.64
C PHE A 33 2.79 -5.53 4.38
N ALA A 34 2.00 -6.52 4.82
CA ALA A 34 2.37 -7.93 4.66
C ALA A 34 2.37 -8.40 3.19
N GLU A 35 1.48 -7.85 2.37
CA GLU A 35 1.37 -8.17 0.94
C GLU A 35 2.46 -7.46 0.15
N ALA A 36 2.69 -6.18 0.46
CA ALA A 36 3.74 -5.37 -0.13
C ALA A 36 5.14 -5.96 0.14
N LYS A 37 5.37 -6.40 1.37
CA LYS A 37 6.59 -7.10 1.77
C LYS A 37 6.80 -8.38 0.97
N LEU A 38 5.75 -9.20 0.82
CA LEU A 38 5.81 -10.45 0.06
C LEU A 38 6.16 -10.18 -1.41
N LEU A 39 5.51 -9.18 -2.03
CA LEU A 39 5.67 -8.89 -3.46
C LEU A 39 7.02 -8.24 -3.80
N THR A 40 7.55 -7.40 -2.90
CA THR A 40 8.81 -6.67 -3.12
C THR A 40 10.05 -7.39 -2.58
N GLY A 41 9.87 -8.34 -1.66
CA GLY A 41 10.96 -8.98 -0.92
C GLY A 41 11.73 -8.03 0.00
N LYS A 42 11.17 -6.86 0.31
CA LYS A 42 11.79 -5.83 1.18
C LYS A 42 11.19 -5.84 2.57
N GLU A 43 11.97 -5.41 3.55
CA GLU A 43 11.63 -5.50 4.97
C GLU A 43 11.13 -4.17 5.53
N THR A 44 11.64 -3.05 5.03
CA THR A 44 11.31 -1.72 5.55
C THR A 44 10.24 -1.03 4.70
N LEU A 45 9.41 -0.20 5.33
CA LEU A 45 8.36 0.56 4.64
C LEU A 45 8.90 1.44 3.51
N ASP A 46 10.07 2.05 3.74
CA ASP A 46 10.72 2.90 2.75
C ASP A 46 11.19 2.10 1.52
N GLU A 47 11.90 0.99 1.72
CA GLU A 47 12.36 0.14 0.60
C GLU A 47 11.20 -0.51 -0.16
N ILE A 48 10.18 -0.98 0.57
CA ILE A 48 8.93 -1.48 -0.03
C ILE A 48 8.32 -0.39 -0.90
N ALA A 49 8.27 0.84 -0.40
CA ALA A 49 7.65 1.93 -1.13
C ALA A 49 8.43 2.32 -2.38
N ASP A 50 9.75 2.32 -2.30
CA ASP A 50 10.62 2.64 -3.42
C ASP A 50 10.43 1.67 -4.60
N CYS A 51 10.14 0.39 -4.34
CA CYS A 51 9.82 -0.58 -5.39
C CYS A 51 8.58 -0.17 -6.21
N PHE A 52 7.49 0.27 -5.56
CA PHE A 52 6.27 0.67 -6.27
C PHE A 52 6.42 2.04 -6.95
N LEU A 53 7.13 2.97 -6.31
CA LEU A 53 7.42 4.28 -6.90
C LEU A 53 8.32 4.13 -8.15
N ALA A 54 9.25 3.17 -8.15
CA ALA A 54 10.06 2.84 -9.33
C ALA A 54 9.22 2.33 -10.51
N CYS A 55 8.07 1.69 -10.25
CA CYS A 55 7.09 1.34 -11.30
C CYS A 55 6.21 2.50 -11.75
N GLY A 56 6.40 3.71 -11.21
CA GLY A 56 5.69 4.92 -11.63
C GLY A 56 4.43 5.25 -10.83
N VAL A 57 4.13 4.51 -9.75
CA VAL A 57 3.04 4.86 -8.83
C VAL A 57 3.29 6.26 -8.27
N LYS A 58 2.29 7.14 -8.31
CA LYS A 58 2.49 8.54 -7.88
C LYS A 58 2.52 8.71 -6.37
N ARG A 59 1.66 7.98 -5.65
CA ARG A 59 1.57 7.99 -4.18
C ARG A 59 1.31 6.58 -3.67
N LEU A 60 2.14 6.14 -2.74
CA LEU A 60 1.94 4.88 -2.04
C LEU A 60 1.38 5.14 -0.65
N VAL A 61 0.35 4.38 -0.27
CA VAL A 61 -0.28 4.44 1.06
C VAL A 61 -0.31 3.02 1.64
N ILE A 62 0.73 2.65 2.38
CA ILE A 62 0.85 1.34 3.00
C ILE A 62 0.02 1.30 4.28
N LYS A 63 -0.96 0.41 4.34
CA LYS A 63 -1.75 0.15 5.55
C LYS A 63 -0.89 -0.62 6.57
N THR A 64 -0.70 -0.05 7.76
CA THR A 64 0.11 -0.63 8.86
C THR A 64 -0.74 -1.04 10.07
N GLY A 65 -2.04 -1.24 9.87
CA GLY A 65 -2.94 -1.77 10.90
C GLY A 65 -3.01 -0.87 12.14
N LYS A 66 -2.59 -1.39 13.30
CA LYS A 66 -2.62 -0.65 14.58
C LYS A 66 -1.73 0.59 14.59
N ASP A 67 -0.74 0.67 13.71
CA ASP A 67 0.15 1.82 13.59
C ASP A 67 -0.41 2.90 12.64
N GLY A 68 -1.55 2.64 11.98
CA GLY A 68 -2.19 3.54 11.03
C GLY A 68 -1.76 3.30 9.59
N CYS A 69 -1.17 4.30 8.95
CA CYS A 69 -0.61 4.16 7.61
C CYS A 69 0.70 4.91 7.40
N PHE A 70 1.44 4.44 6.41
CA PHE A 70 2.66 5.06 5.90
C PHE A 70 2.41 5.56 4.48
N ILE A 71 2.78 6.81 4.20
CA ILE A 71 2.57 7.46 2.91
C ILE A 71 3.94 7.84 2.35
N LYS A 72 4.19 7.54 1.07
CA LYS A 72 5.38 8.00 0.34
C LYS A 72 5.03 8.54 -1.04
N ARG A 73 5.66 9.66 -1.41
CA ARG A 73 5.56 10.30 -2.73
C ARG A 73 6.86 11.06 -3.02
N GLY A 74 7.65 10.57 -3.98
CA GLY A 74 8.98 11.11 -4.24
C GLY A 74 9.80 11.12 -2.95
N ASP A 75 10.39 12.27 -2.60
CA ASP A 75 11.21 12.44 -1.40
C ASP A 75 10.39 12.69 -0.12
N MET A 76 9.06 12.77 -0.22
CA MET A 76 8.19 12.98 0.94
C MET A 76 7.71 11.65 1.52
N THR A 77 7.94 11.49 2.83
CA THR A 77 7.45 10.39 3.64
C THR A 77 6.63 10.92 4.81
N MET A 78 5.50 10.28 5.11
CA MET A 78 4.62 10.64 6.22
C MET A 78 4.10 9.38 6.91
N LYS A 79 4.01 9.40 8.24
CA LYS A 79 3.30 8.39 9.03
C LYS A 79 2.07 9.04 9.66
N VAL A 80 0.92 8.41 9.49
CA VAL A 80 -0.34 8.86 10.09
C VAL A 80 -0.76 7.79 11.11
N PRO A 81 -0.68 8.07 12.42
CA PRO A 81 -1.06 7.10 13.44
C PRO A 81 -2.53 6.68 13.33
N ALA A 82 -2.83 5.44 13.71
CA ALA A 82 -4.21 5.00 13.88
C ALA A 82 -4.89 5.78 15.03
N VAL A 83 -6.22 5.80 15.01
CA VAL A 83 -7.02 6.33 16.12
C VAL A 83 -6.74 5.50 17.39
N ALA A 84 -6.33 6.19 18.45
CA ALA A 84 -5.98 5.56 19.72
C ALA A 84 -7.22 5.00 20.46
N GLY A 85 -7.00 3.95 21.27
CA GLY A 85 -8.03 3.40 22.16
C GLY A 85 -9.05 2.46 21.50
N ILE A 86 -8.86 2.10 20.22
CA ILE A 86 -9.76 1.20 19.51
C ILE A 86 -9.43 -0.27 19.79
N THR A 87 -10.45 -1.04 20.17
CA THR A 87 -10.39 -2.51 20.20
C THR A 87 -11.18 -3.04 19.01
N ALA A 88 -10.48 -3.46 17.96
CA ALA A 88 -11.10 -4.06 16.79
C ALA A 88 -11.66 -5.45 17.16
N ILE A 89 -12.95 -5.66 16.87
CA ILE A 89 -13.60 -6.97 17.04
C ILE A 89 -13.21 -7.90 15.88
N ASP A 90 -13.22 -7.36 14.66
CA ASP A 90 -12.83 -8.01 13.41
C ASP A 90 -12.23 -6.95 12.47
N THR A 91 -11.26 -7.34 11.64
CA THR A 91 -10.60 -6.49 10.66
C THR A 91 -10.95 -6.84 9.21
N ILE A 92 -11.88 -7.79 8.98
CA ILE A 92 -12.44 -8.04 7.65
C ILE A 92 -13.02 -6.74 7.07
N GLY A 93 -12.60 -6.39 5.86
CA GLY A 93 -13.03 -5.17 5.16
C GLY A 93 -12.43 -3.86 5.69
N ALA A 94 -11.53 -3.89 6.69
CA ALA A 94 -10.90 -2.67 7.21
C ALA A 94 -10.06 -1.97 6.13
N GLY A 95 -9.39 -2.73 5.25
CA GLY A 95 -8.65 -2.19 4.11
C GLY A 95 -9.56 -1.50 3.09
N ASP A 96 -10.71 -2.11 2.78
CA ASP A 96 -11.69 -1.54 1.85
C ASP A 96 -12.32 -0.26 2.41
N ASN A 97 -12.66 -0.25 3.71
CA ASN A 97 -13.16 0.95 4.39
C ASN A 97 -12.11 2.07 4.39
N PHE A 98 -10.84 1.74 4.59
CA PHE A 98 -9.74 2.71 4.53
C PHE A 98 -9.61 3.31 3.13
N ALA A 99 -9.61 2.48 2.09
CA ALA A 99 -9.50 2.95 0.71
C ALA A 99 -10.75 3.74 0.25
N SER A 100 -11.94 3.38 0.75
CA SER A 100 -13.19 4.07 0.42
C SER A 100 -13.28 5.50 0.95
N ALA A 101 -12.56 5.81 2.03
CA ALA A 101 -12.60 7.12 2.68
C ALA A 101 -11.56 8.12 2.14
N LEU A 102 -10.69 7.69 1.21
CA LEU A 102 -9.61 8.48 0.62
C LEU A 102 -9.91 8.84 -0.83
#